data_AF-A0A8H7RCI5-F1
#
_entry.id   AF-A0A8H7RCI5-F1
#
_cell.length_a   1.000
_cell.length_b   1.000
_cell.length_c   1.000
_cell.angle_alpha   90.00
_cell.angle_beta   90.00
_cell.angle_gamma   90.00
#
_symmetry.space_group_name_H-M   'P 1'
#
loop_
_entity.id
_entity.type
_entity.pdbx_description
1 polymer ?
#
loop_
_entity_poly.entity_id
_entity_poly.type
_entity_poly.pdbx_seq_one_letter_code
_entity_poly.pdbx_strand_id
1 'polypeptide(L)'
;MTKGRTIWRLVEATTTSGEDSSTPSSSSAISALMSDHQTKNVDETHTTKPMYPNSAHSLILDIHDPCWNGRFTPDELNELRTYDKPNLQPLPQDLQEYLSKFRGVHDLEDLIAIHMKYRFHPSEADKNWVSNAIGEVLNLYFYNYDIKNKTEADLVRRLWGFIEKCFDESDFYVLSGGKSSTASST
;
A
#
# COMPACT_ATOMS: atom_id res chain seq x y z
N MET A 1 7.81 34.27 20.08
CA MET A 1 6.59 34.04 19.28
C MET A 1 6.69 32.63 18.69
N THR A 2 6.10 31.64 19.36
CA THR A 2 6.20 30.23 18.92
C THR A 2 4.79 29.66 18.95
N LYS A 3 4.19 29.52 17.77
CA LYS A 3 2.86 28.92 17.61
C LYS A 3 3.03 27.40 17.64
N GLY A 4 2.69 26.79 18.78
CA GLY A 4 2.55 25.34 18.90
C GLY A 4 1.38 24.84 18.05
N ARG A 5 1.59 23.76 17.30
CA ARG A 5 0.52 23.00 16.64
C ARG A 5 0.38 21.65 17.34
N THR A 6 -0.77 21.49 17.98
CA THR A 6 -1.31 20.26 18.58
C THR A 6 -1.85 19.34 17.49
N ILE A 7 -1.55 18.04 17.54
CA ILE A 7 -2.24 17.02 16.71
C ILE A 7 -2.55 15.77 17.56
N TRP A 8 -3.82 15.72 17.95
CA TRP A 8 -4.79 14.64 18.20
C TRP A 8 -4.51 13.37 19.04
N ARG A 9 -5.47 13.15 19.97
CA ARG A 9 -5.76 11.98 20.81
C ARG A 9 -6.21 10.76 19.99
N LEU A 10 -5.75 9.59 20.38
CA LEU A 10 -6.41 8.30 20.09
C LEU A 10 -7.50 8.07 21.15
N VAL A 11 -8.74 7.83 20.72
CA VAL A 11 -9.83 7.38 21.60
C VAL A 11 -9.98 5.88 21.40
N GLU A 12 -9.77 5.12 22.48
CA GLU A 12 -10.18 3.72 22.57
C GLU A 12 -11.70 3.66 22.76
N ALA A 13 -12.37 2.74 22.08
CA ALA A 13 -13.76 2.40 22.35
C ALA A 13 -13.88 0.88 22.55
N THR A 14 -14.23 0.53 23.79
CA THR A 14 -14.60 -0.79 24.26
C THR A 14 -15.93 -1.24 23.64
N THR A 15 -15.99 -2.51 23.25
CA THR A 15 -17.18 -3.24 22.83
C THR A 15 -18.18 -3.45 23.96
N THR A 16 -19.48 -3.19 23.71
CA THR A 16 -20.61 -3.92 24.32
C THR A 16 -21.79 -4.03 23.35
N SER A 17 -22.35 -5.23 23.32
CA SER A 17 -23.43 -5.81 22.50
C SER A 17 -24.84 -5.26 22.72
N GLY A 18 -25.74 -5.47 21.74
CA GLY A 18 -27.21 -5.39 21.94
C GLY A 18 -28.06 -5.39 20.65
N GLU A 19 -28.51 -6.59 20.25
CA GLU A 19 -29.73 -7.07 19.56
C GLU A 19 -30.69 -6.18 18.71
N ASP A 20 -31.12 -6.82 17.60
CA ASP A 20 -32.44 -6.93 16.94
C ASP A 20 -33.16 -5.76 16.22
N SER A 21 -33.34 -5.87 14.90
CA SER A 21 -34.59 -6.36 14.24
C SER A 21 -34.83 -5.86 12.79
N SER A 22 -35.16 -6.81 11.91
CA SER A 22 -36.16 -6.79 10.81
C SER A 22 -35.98 -5.93 9.53
N THR A 23 -36.01 -6.67 8.41
CA THR A 23 -36.03 -6.42 6.94
C THR A 23 -37.18 -5.51 6.41
N PRO A 24 -37.27 -5.08 5.11
CA PRO A 24 -36.80 -5.81 3.92
C PRO A 24 -36.32 -5.07 2.63
N SER A 25 -35.67 -5.89 1.79
CA SER A 25 -35.76 -5.95 0.31
C SER A 25 -35.21 -4.80 -0.55
N SER A 26 -34.03 -5.05 -1.14
CA SER A 26 -33.65 -4.56 -2.47
C SER A 26 -32.71 -5.55 -3.18
N SER A 27 -33.08 -6.83 -3.17
CA SER A 27 -32.33 -7.96 -3.78
C SER A 27 -32.48 -8.05 -5.32
N SER A 28 -32.68 -6.96 -6.06
CA SER A 28 -33.13 -7.05 -7.46
C SER A 28 -32.17 -6.47 -8.51
N ALA A 29 -31.11 -5.74 -8.13
CA ALA A 29 -30.23 -5.11 -9.12
C ALA A 29 -28.90 -5.83 -9.34
N ILE A 30 -28.32 -6.47 -8.32
CA ILE A 30 -26.98 -7.06 -8.39
C ILE A 30 -27.00 -8.47 -9.01
N SER A 31 -28.10 -9.21 -8.86
CA SER A 31 -28.24 -10.55 -9.44
C SER A 31 -28.31 -10.58 -10.98
N ALA A 32 -28.59 -9.44 -11.63
CA ALA A 32 -28.65 -9.36 -13.09
C ALA A 32 -27.26 -9.20 -13.75
N LEU A 33 -26.21 -8.89 -12.99
CA LEU A 33 -24.84 -8.74 -13.52
C LEU A 33 -23.98 -10.01 -13.36
N MET A 34 -24.47 -11.03 -12.66
CA MET A 34 -23.69 -12.20 -12.22
C MET A 34 -24.23 -13.55 -12.71
N SER A 35 -25.19 -13.56 -13.64
CA SER A 35 -25.92 -14.79 -13.99
C SER A 35 -25.59 -15.41 -15.37
N ASP A 36 -24.40 -15.15 -15.93
CA ASP A 36 -23.91 -15.80 -17.15
C ASP A 36 -22.58 -16.55 -16.95
N HIS A 37 -22.43 -17.24 -15.81
CA HIS A 37 -21.39 -18.24 -15.67
C HIS A 37 -21.93 -19.54 -15.08
N GLN A 38 -22.53 -20.38 -15.93
CA GLN A 38 -22.46 -21.81 -15.69
C GLN A 38 -22.36 -22.65 -16.97
N THR A 39 -21.17 -23.27 -17.09
CA THR A 39 -20.87 -24.59 -17.70
C THR A 39 -21.36 -24.88 -19.11
N LYS A 40 -20.44 -24.77 -20.07
CA LYS A 40 -20.32 -25.74 -21.17
C LYS A 40 -18.86 -26.15 -21.35
N ASN A 41 -18.59 -27.41 -21.02
CA ASN A 41 -17.44 -28.13 -21.55
C ASN A 41 -17.63 -28.23 -23.07
N VAL A 42 -16.87 -27.45 -23.82
CA VAL A 42 -16.62 -27.69 -25.25
C VAL A 42 -15.14 -27.44 -25.49
N ASP A 43 -14.54 -28.44 -26.11
CA ASP A 43 -13.17 -28.51 -26.61
C ASP A 43 -12.88 -27.29 -27.51
N GLU A 44 -12.03 -26.37 -27.05
CA GLU A 44 -11.57 -25.23 -27.83
C GLU A 44 -10.04 -25.12 -27.75
N THR A 45 -9.36 -25.86 -28.62
CA THR A 45 -8.07 -25.42 -29.16
C THR A 45 -8.30 -24.20 -30.07
N HIS A 46 -8.70 -23.07 -29.50
CA HIS A 46 -8.67 -21.78 -30.18
C HIS A 46 -7.46 -21.01 -29.69
N THR A 47 -6.42 -21.03 -30.52
CA THR A 47 -5.28 -20.12 -30.48
C THR A 47 -5.81 -18.68 -30.37
N THR A 48 -5.81 -18.13 -29.15
CA THR A 48 -6.01 -16.71 -28.94
C THR A 48 -4.79 -16.02 -29.53
N LYS A 49 -5.00 -15.43 -30.71
CA LYS A 49 -4.09 -14.46 -31.33
C LYS A 49 -3.59 -13.53 -30.21
N PRO A 50 -2.28 -13.27 -30.05
CA PRO A 50 -1.81 -12.38 -29.01
C PRO A 50 -2.48 -11.02 -29.21
N MET A 51 -3.44 -10.72 -28.34
CA MET A 51 -4.08 -9.43 -28.24
C MET A 51 -2.94 -8.45 -27.98
N TYR A 52 -2.86 -7.36 -28.76
CA TYR A 52 -1.94 -6.26 -28.49
C TYR A 52 -1.94 -5.94 -27.00
N PRO A 53 -0.79 -5.60 -26.38
CA PRO A 53 -0.77 -5.25 -24.97
C PRO A 53 -1.72 -4.06 -24.80
N ASN A 54 -2.90 -4.33 -24.25
CA ASN A 54 -3.85 -3.29 -23.91
C ASN A 54 -3.14 -2.43 -22.88
N SER A 55 -2.89 -1.16 -23.22
CA SER A 55 -2.40 -0.19 -22.24
C SER A 55 -3.46 -0.08 -21.15
N ALA A 56 -3.28 -0.83 -20.07
CA ALA A 56 -4.14 -0.79 -18.92
C ALA A 56 -3.74 0.42 -18.07
N HIS A 57 -4.70 1.30 -17.81
CA HIS A 57 -4.54 2.32 -16.79
C HIS A 57 -4.69 1.64 -15.43
N SER A 58 -3.64 1.65 -14.62
CA SER A 58 -3.72 1.25 -13.22
C SER A 58 -4.28 2.42 -12.40
N LEU A 59 -5.39 2.18 -11.70
CA LEU A 59 -5.95 3.13 -10.74
C LEU A 59 -5.88 2.50 -9.35
N ILE A 60 -5.26 3.20 -8.39
CA ILE A 60 -5.25 2.80 -6.98
C ILE A 60 -6.32 3.62 -6.27
N LEU A 61 -7.30 2.93 -5.68
CA LEU A 61 -8.40 3.57 -4.95
C LEU A 61 -8.15 3.43 -3.45
N ASP A 62 -8.11 4.55 -2.73
CA ASP A 62 -8.12 4.54 -1.27
C ASP A 62 -9.57 4.45 -0.75
N ILE A 63 -9.97 3.25 -0.34
CA ILE A 63 -11.31 2.95 0.19
C ILE A 63 -11.59 3.56 1.58
N HIS A 64 -10.58 4.17 2.21
CA HIS A 64 -10.73 4.88 3.47
C HIS A 64 -10.96 6.39 3.28
N ASP A 65 -10.85 6.90 2.04
CA ASP A 65 -11.10 8.30 1.77
C ASP A 65 -12.56 8.67 2.09
N PRO A 66 -12.82 9.70 2.94
CA PRO A 66 -14.17 10.12 3.27
C PRO A 66 -15.05 10.50 2.07
N CYS A 67 -14.47 10.80 0.90
CA CYS A 67 -15.23 11.13 -0.31
C CYS A 67 -16.18 10.00 -0.76
N TRP A 68 -15.92 8.76 -0.33
CA TRP A 68 -16.73 7.59 -0.68
C TRP A 68 -18.00 7.41 0.16
N ASN A 69 -18.08 8.06 1.33
CA ASN A 69 -19.20 7.89 2.29
C ASN A 69 -20.57 8.34 1.75
N GLY A 70 -20.61 9.10 0.65
CA GLY A 70 -21.84 9.49 -0.05
C GLY A 70 -22.04 8.82 -1.41
N ARG A 71 -21.12 7.91 -1.80
CA ARG A 71 -21.15 7.18 -3.07
C ARG A 71 -21.46 5.70 -2.88
N PHE A 72 -20.96 5.13 -1.78
CA PHE A 72 -21.17 3.74 -1.40
C PHE A 72 -21.87 3.67 -0.05
N THR A 73 -22.67 2.64 0.12
CA THR A 73 -23.22 2.27 1.42
C THR A 73 -22.13 1.73 2.34
N PRO A 74 -22.33 1.75 3.68
CA PRO A 74 -21.36 1.18 4.62
C PRO A 74 -21.05 -0.29 4.35
N ASP A 75 -22.05 -1.05 3.89
CA ASP A 75 -21.91 -2.48 3.57
C ASP A 75 -21.08 -2.70 2.31
N GLU A 76 -21.30 -1.93 1.25
CA GLU A 76 -20.47 -1.96 0.03
C GLU A 76 -19.01 -1.57 0.33
N LEU A 77 -18.81 -0.57 1.18
CA LEU A 77 -17.46 -0.20 1.63
C LEU A 77 -16.81 -1.32 2.44
N ASN A 78 -17.58 -2.05 3.24
CA ASN A 78 -17.08 -3.20 3.99
C ASN A 78 -16.74 -4.38 3.07
N GLU A 79 -17.57 -4.63 2.05
CA GLU A 79 -17.28 -5.62 1.01
C GLU A 79 -15.97 -5.27 0.30
N LEU A 80 -15.80 -4.05 -0.22
CA LEU A 80 -14.57 -3.62 -0.88
C LEU A 80 -13.32 -3.74 0.00
N ARG A 81 -13.45 -3.58 1.32
CA ARG A 81 -12.34 -3.75 2.28
C ARG A 81 -11.92 -5.20 2.51
N THR A 82 -12.87 -6.12 2.35
CA THR A 82 -12.69 -7.53 2.70
C THR A 82 -12.57 -8.43 1.47
N TYR A 83 -13.00 -7.93 0.31
CA TYR A 83 -12.96 -8.65 -0.96
C TYR A 83 -11.53 -9.01 -1.34
N ASP A 84 -11.28 -10.30 -1.50
CA ASP A 84 -10.00 -10.90 -1.87
C ASP A 84 -8.79 -10.32 -1.10
N LYS A 85 -9.01 -9.98 0.17
CA LYS A 85 -7.96 -9.39 0.98
C LYS A 85 -6.83 -10.43 1.14
N PRO A 86 -5.61 -10.15 0.64
CA PRO A 86 -4.51 -11.08 0.78
C PRO A 86 -4.21 -11.29 2.26
N ASN A 87 -4.00 -12.55 2.65
CA ASN A 87 -3.58 -12.88 4.00
C ASN A 87 -2.10 -12.50 4.17
N LEU A 88 -1.86 -11.29 4.67
CA LEU A 88 -0.51 -10.81 4.97
C LEU A 88 -0.06 -11.42 6.30
N GLN A 89 1.13 -12.03 6.30
CA GLN A 89 1.73 -12.52 7.54
C GLN A 89 2.04 -11.36 8.48
N PRO A 90 1.88 -11.54 9.81
CA PRO A 90 2.23 -10.51 10.77
C PRO A 90 3.72 -10.21 10.69
N LEU A 91 4.09 -8.96 10.95
CA LEU A 91 5.50 -8.54 10.97
C LEU A 91 6.27 -9.35 12.02
N PRO A 92 7.47 -9.89 11.71
CA PRO A 92 8.30 -10.59 12.68
C PRO A 92 8.50 -9.77 13.97
N GLN A 93 8.44 -10.44 15.12
CA GLN A 93 8.46 -9.78 16.43
C GLN A 93 9.74 -8.96 16.66
N ASP A 94 10.88 -9.53 16.28
CA ASP A 94 12.18 -8.88 16.37
C ASP A 94 12.26 -7.59 15.53
N LEU A 95 11.61 -7.57 14.38
CA LEU A 95 11.49 -6.39 13.54
C LEU A 95 10.54 -5.35 14.13
N GLN A 96 9.42 -5.78 14.72
CA GLN A 96 8.53 -4.89 15.47
C GLN A 96 9.26 -4.23 16.65
N GLU A 97 10.04 -5.01 17.41
CA GLU A 97 10.85 -4.52 18.53
C GLU A 97 11.90 -3.51 18.05
N TYR A 98 12.54 -3.76 16.91
CA TYR A 98 13.45 -2.78 16.30
C TYR A 98 12.74 -1.47 15.93
N LEU A 99 11.62 -1.54 15.20
CA LEU A 99 10.86 -0.36 14.79
C LEU A 99 10.30 0.44 15.98
N SER A 100 9.91 -0.25 17.06
CA SER A 100 9.39 0.38 18.26
C SER A 100 10.36 1.37 18.90
N LYS A 101 11.68 1.21 18.69
CA LYS A 101 12.72 2.08 19.26
C LYS A 101 12.70 3.50 18.71
N PHE A 102 12.14 3.69 17.51
CA PHE A 102 11.99 5.00 16.90
C PHE A 102 10.66 5.68 17.30
N ARG A 103 9.75 4.95 17.95
CA ARG A 103 8.43 5.46 18.29
C ARG A 103 8.51 6.55 19.36
N GLY A 104 7.93 7.72 19.08
CA GLY A 104 7.89 8.85 20.00
C GLY A 104 9.18 9.67 20.05
N VAL A 105 10.16 9.35 19.21
CA VAL A 105 11.37 10.17 19.02
C VAL A 105 11.08 11.17 17.90
N HIS A 106 11.28 12.46 18.19
CA HIS A 106 10.96 13.55 17.28
C HIS A 106 12.17 14.39 16.88
N ASP A 107 13.31 14.17 17.55
CA ASP A 107 14.56 14.84 17.23
C ASP A 107 15.39 14.03 16.22
N LEU A 108 15.96 14.71 15.23
CA LEU A 108 16.69 14.06 14.14
C LEU A 108 17.99 13.44 14.64
N GLU A 109 18.73 14.11 15.53
CA GLU A 109 20.01 13.61 16.03
C GLU A 109 19.80 12.36 16.87
N ASP A 110 18.74 12.35 17.69
CA ASP A 110 18.34 11.16 18.45
C ASP A 110 17.96 9.98 17.52
N LEU A 111 17.21 10.24 16.44
CA LEU A 111 16.86 9.20 15.46
C LEU A 111 18.10 8.63 14.77
N ILE A 112 19.05 9.48 14.38
CA ILE A 112 20.33 9.06 13.78
C ILE A 112 21.15 8.25 14.79
N ALA A 113 21.22 8.69 16.05
CA ALA A 113 21.95 7.97 17.10
C ALA A 113 21.36 6.57 17.35
N ILE A 114 20.03 6.45 17.38
CA ILE A 114 19.35 5.15 17.48
C ILE A 114 19.69 4.28 16.27
N HIS A 115 19.57 4.80 15.05
CA HIS A 115 19.89 4.05 13.84
C HIS A 115 21.34 3.55 13.82
N MET A 116 22.31 4.41 14.19
CA MET A 116 23.74 4.05 14.20
C MET A 116 24.09 2.96 15.22
N LYS A 117 23.28 2.81 16.28
CA LYS A 117 23.46 1.76 17.30
C LYS A 117 23.11 0.35 16.78
N TYR A 118 22.22 0.24 15.80
CA TYR A 118 21.73 -1.04 15.30
C TYR A 118 22.22 -1.27 13.87
N ARG A 119 23.11 -2.24 13.69
CA ARG A 119 23.51 -2.75 12.39
C ARG A 119 23.18 -4.22 12.30
N PHE A 120 22.58 -4.61 11.19
CA PHE A 120 22.21 -5.99 10.91
C PHE A 120 23.12 -6.55 9.84
N HIS A 121 23.40 -7.85 9.94
CA HIS A 121 24.19 -8.52 8.93
C HIS A 121 23.33 -8.75 7.67
N PRO A 122 23.89 -8.73 6.45
CA PRO A 122 23.13 -9.02 5.23
C PRO A 122 22.41 -10.38 5.21
N SER A 123 22.81 -11.33 6.06
CA SER A 123 22.10 -12.60 6.23
C SER A 123 20.74 -12.47 6.91
N GLU A 124 20.47 -11.34 7.58
CA GLU A 124 19.16 -11.00 8.15
C GLU A 124 18.43 -10.03 7.21
N ALA A 125 18.07 -10.55 6.03
CA ALA A 125 17.45 -9.85 4.91
C ALA A 125 16.51 -8.71 5.30
N ASP A 126 15.41 -9.05 5.99
CA ASP A 126 14.34 -8.11 6.36
C ASP A 126 14.85 -6.98 7.27
N LYS A 127 15.65 -7.31 8.29
CA LYS A 127 16.18 -6.31 9.24
C LYS A 127 17.21 -5.42 8.59
N ASN A 128 18.08 -6.01 7.77
CA ASN A 128 19.08 -5.28 7.01
C ASN A 128 18.39 -4.31 6.04
N TRP A 129 17.38 -4.77 5.30
CA TRP A 129 16.58 -3.93 4.42
C TRP A 129 15.90 -2.79 5.17
N VAL A 130 15.15 -3.07 6.25
CA VAL A 130 14.47 -2.02 7.03
C VAL A 130 15.45 -1.01 7.61
N SER A 131 16.59 -1.47 8.16
CA SER A 131 17.59 -0.55 8.70
C SER A 131 18.18 0.35 7.61
N ASN A 132 18.49 -0.21 6.43
CA ASN A 132 18.98 0.57 5.30
C ASN A 132 17.93 1.57 4.79
N ALA A 133 16.67 1.16 4.70
CA ALA A 133 15.56 2.05 4.31
C ALA A 133 15.41 3.23 5.28
N ILE A 134 15.46 2.97 6.59
CA ILE A 134 15.44 4.03 7.62
C ILE A 134 16.64 4.96 7.45
N GLY A 135 17.84 4.42 7.27
CA GLY A 135 19.05 5.21 7.04
C GLY A 135 18.96 6.10 5.81
N GLU A 136 18.43 5.59 4.70
CA GLU A 136 18.20 6.38 3.48
C GLU A 136 17.22 7.54 3.73
N VAL A 137 16.11 7.31 4.43
CA VAL A 137 15.14 8.36 4.77
C VAL A 137 15.74 9.39 5.72
N LEU A 138 16.48 8.97 6.75
CA LEU A 138 17.17 9.89 7.66
C LEU A 138 18.19 10.76 6.92
N ASN A 139 18.94 10.18 5.97
CA ASN A 139 19.87 10.94 5.14
C ASN A 139 19.14 11.98 4.28
N LEU A 140 18.00 11.62 3.66
CA LEU A 140 17.20 12.58 2.88
C LEU A 140 16.74 13.76 3.73
N TYR A 141 16.35 13.50 4.99
CA TYR A 141 15.96 14.56 5.92
C TYR A 141 17.15 15.41 6.37
N PHE A 142 18.27 14.77 6.74
CA PHE A 142 19.49 15.44 7.17
C PHE A 142 20.05 16.39 6.10
N TYR A 143 20.06 15.96 4.83
CA TYR A 143 20.48 16.80 3.72
C TYR A 143 19.39 17.77 3.22
N ASN A 144 18.24 17.84 3.89
CA ASN A 144 17.11 18.68 3.54
C ASN A 144 16.73 18.55 2.05
N TYR A 145 16.51 17.30 1.62
CA TYR A 145 16.18 17.01 0.22
C TYR A 145 14.87 17.68 -0.20
N ASP A 146 14.95 18.65 -1.12
CA ASP A 146 13.77 19.38 -1.63
C ASP A 146 12.97 18.52 -2.60
N ILE A 147 11.72 18.23 -2.22
CA ILE A 147 10.75 17.45 -2.98
C ILE A 147 10.01 18.34 -4.00
N LYS A 148 9.92 19.66 -3.78
CA LYS A 148 9.00 20.53 -4.53
C LYS A 148 9.36 20.72 -6.00
N ASN A 149 10.65 20.62 -6.33
CA ASN A 149 11.18 20.85 -7.68
C ASN A 149 11.70 19.57 -8.34
N LYS A 150 11.12 18.42 -7.99
CA LYS A 150 11.55 17.11 -8.49
C LYS A 150 10.52 16.53 -9.44
N THR A 151 11.00 15.89 -10.50
CA THR A 151 10.12 15.13 -11.39
C THR A 151 9.61 13.89 -10.66
N GLU A 152 8.50 13.32 -11.11
CA GLU A 152 7.99 12.05 -10.57
C GLU A 152 9.07 10.95 -10.61
N ALA A 153 9.80 10.85 -11.72
CA ALA A 153 10.91 9.91 -11.87
C ALA A 153 12.01 10.12 -10.82
N ASP A 154 12.29 11.37 -10.44
CA ASP A 154 13.24 11.67 -9.36
C ASP A 154 12.73 11.20 -8.00
N LEU A 155 11.44 11.38 -7.72
CA LEU A 155 10.83 10.92 -6.47
C LEU A 155 10.80 9.41 -6.40
N VAL A 156 10.38 8.72 -7.47
CA VAL A 156 10.37 7.25 -7.53
C VAL A 156 11.76 6.70 -7.26
N ARG A 157 12.78 7.17 -8.00
CA ARG A 157 14.14 6.64 -7.87
C ARG A 157 14.81 7.01 -6.54
N ARG A 158 14.58 8.23 -6.02
CA ARG A 158 15.32 8.74 -4.86
C ARG A 158 14.62 8.54 -3.52
N LEU A 159 13.30 8.66 -3.49
CA LEU A 159 12.49 8.47 -2.28
C LEU A 159 11.97 7.04 -2.19
N TRP A 160 11.55 6.44 -3.30
CA TRP A 160 10.93 5.10 -3.29
C TRP A 160 11.86 3.97 -3.72
N GLY A 161 13.10 4.28 -4.11
CA GLY A 161 14.07 3.30 -4.60
C GLY A 161 14.42 2.21 -3.59
N PHE A 162 14.26 2.44 -2.28
CA PHE A 162 14.45 1.38 -1.28
C PHE A 162 13.38 0.29 -1.35
N ILE A 163 12.18 0.56 -1.90
CA ILE A 163 11.14 -0.45 -2.08
C ILE A 163 11.56 -1.46 -3.14
N GLU A 164 12.20 -1.03 -4.23
CA GLU A 164 12.70 -1.97 -5.24
C GLU A 164 13.68 -2.97 -4.60
N LYS A 165 14.54 -2.50 -3.68
CA LYS A 165 15.52 -3.33 -2.97
C LYS A 165 14.90 -4.34 -2.00
N CYS A 166 13.61 -4.23 -1.64
CA CYS A 166 12.99 -5.24 -0.78
C CYS A 166 12.78 -6.57 -1.50
N PHE A 167 12.81 -6.55 -2.83
CA PHE A 167 12.62 -7.73 -3.68
C PHE A 167 13.93 -8.38 -4.12
N ASP A 168 15.09 -7.82 -3.75
CA ASP A 168 16.41 -8.32 -4.18
C ASP A 168 16.66 -9.79 -3.78
N GLU A 169 16.07 -10.23 -2.66
CA GLU A 169 16.16 -11.61 -2.18
C GLU A 169 14.94 -12.47 -2.53
N SER A 170 13.96 -11.90 -3.23
CA SER A 170 12.73 -12.60 -3.59
C SER A 170 12.83 -13.26 -4.97
N ASP A 171 12.01 -14.29 -5.20
CA ASP A 171 11.88 -14.93 -6.52
C ASP A 171 11.07 -14.05 -7.52
N PHE A 172 10.64 -12.85 -7.13
CA PHE A 172 9.88 -11.96 -7.99
C PHE A 172 10.79 -11.16 -8.91
N TYR A 173 10.49 -11.20 -10.20
CA TYR A 173 11.18 -10.37 -11.18
C TYR A 173 10.44 -9.04 -11.37
N VAL A 174 11.01 -7.95 -10.84
CA VAL A 174 10.46 -6.60 -10.99
C VAL A 174 11.02 -5.95 -12.26
N LEU A 175 10.15 -5.66 -13.22
CA LEU A 175 10.48 -4.90 -14.42
C LEU A 175 10.22 -3.40 -14.20
N SER A 176 11.25 -2.65 -13.81
CA SER A 176 11.19 -1.19 -13.74
C SER A 176 11.41 -0.60 -15.15
N GLY A 177 10.44 0.14 -15.69
CA GLY A 177 10.55 0.79 -16.99
C GLY A 177 9.53 0.40 -18.06
N GLY A 178 8.25 0.24 -17.70
CA GLY A 178 7.18 0.18 -18.68
C GLY A 178 7.27 1.37 -19.66
N LYS A 179 7.52 1.08 -20.94
CA LYS A 179 7.59 2.11 -21.98
C LYS A 179 6.22 2.78 -22.08
N SER A 180 6.16 4.05 -21.68
CA SER A 180 4.96 4.88 -21.84
C SER A 180 4.55 4.87 -23.31
N SER A 181 3.27 4.61 -23.57
CA SER A 181 2.72 4.67 -24.92
C SER A 181 2.74 6.12 -25.41
N THR A 182 3.43 6.38 -26.52
CA THR A 182 3.25 7.63 -27.26
C THR A 182 1.83 7.65 -27.80
N ALA A 183 0.94 8.39 -27.13
CA ALA A 183 -0.38 8.68 -27.67
C ALA A 183 -0.20 9.48 -28.96
N SER A 184 -0.48 8.85 -30.11
CA SER A 184 -0.57 9.58 -31.38
C SER A 184 -1.92 10.28 -31.39
N SER A 185 -1.89 11.62 -31.31
CA SER A 185 -3.05 12.45 -31.61
C SER A 185 -3.14 12.58 -33.13
N THR A 186 -4.19 12.02 -33.73
CA THR A 186 -4.60 12.31 -35.11
C THR A 186 -6.02 12.85 -35.12
#